data_AF-A0A497CIV1-F1
#
_entry.id   AF-A0A497CIV1-F1
#
_cell.length_a   1.000
_cell.length_b   1.000
_cell.length_c   1.000
_cell.angle_alpha   90.00
_cell.angle_beta   90.00
_cell.angle_gamma   90.00
#
_symmetry.space_group_name_H-M   'P 1'
#
loop_
_entity.id
_entity.type
_entity.pdbx_description
1 polymer ?
#
loop_
_entity_poly.entity_id
_entity_poly.type
_entity_poly.pdbx_seq_one_letter_code
_entity_poly.pdbx_strand_id
1 'polypeptide(L)'
;QAVSEISDITSKIITCSSLVDFEELITAHEHIISKVIKQKTVKELLFNDYKGAIKSLGAWGGDFILVTGNKNSVEYFKGKGFNTIITYDNMVLK
;
A
#
# COMPACT_ATOMS: atom_id res chain seq x y z
N GLN A 1 20.00 -5.51 -7.81
CA GLN A 1 19.39 -6.40 -6.80
C GLN A 1 17.91 -6.07 -6.59
N ALA A 2 17.56 -4.83 -6.19
CA ALA A 2 16.17 -4.40 -5.95
C ALA A 2 15.17 -4.70 -7.09
N VAL A 3 15.57 -4.56 -8.36
CA VAL A 3 14.69 -4.87 -9.50
C VAL A 3 14.25 -6.34 -9.48
N SER A 4 15.15 -7.29 -9.25
CA SER A 4 14.81 -8.71 -9.19
C SER A 4 13.89 -9.01 -8.01
N GLU A 5 14.20 -8.47 -6.83
CA GLU A 5 13.39 -8.68 -5.63
C GLU A 5 11.96 -8.15 -5.79
N ILE A 6 11.81 -6.96 -6.39
CA ILE A 6 10.51 -6.36 -6.66
C ILE A 6 9.73 -7.16 -7.69
N SER A 7 10.40 -7.63 -8.75
CA SER A 7 9.78 -8.51 -9.75
C SER A 7 9.26 -9.80 -9.10
N ASP A 8 10.07 -10.44 -8.25
CA ASP A 8 9.68 -11.66 -7.53
C ASP A 8 8.49 -11.43 -6.59
N ILE A 9 8.49 -10.31 -5.85
CA ILE A 9 7.37 -9.91 -5.01
C ILE A 9 6.11 -9.68 -5.85
N THR A 10 6.23 -9.01 -6.99
CA THR A 10 5.11 -8.75 -7.90
C THR A 10 4.52 -10.06 -8.42
N SER A 11 5.36 -11.02 -8.83
CA SER A 11 4.89 -12.35 -9.24
C SER A 11 4.13 -13.08 -8.13
N LYS A 12 4.55 -12.94 -6.87
CA LYS A 12 3.84 -13.51 -5.71
C LYS A 12 2.53 -12.78 -5.40
N ILE A 13 2.48 -11.46 -5.56
CA ILE A 13 1.26 -10.66 -5.40
C ILE A 13 0.18 -11.11 -6.38
N ILE A 14 0.58 -11.41 -7.63
CA ILE A 14 -0.37 -11.85 -8.68
C ILE A 14 -1.02 -13.19 -8.32
N THR A 15 -0.32 -14.07 -7.61
CA THR A 15 -0.78 -15.45 -7.33
C THR A 15 -1.27 -15.67 -5.89
N CYS A 16 -1.07 -14.72 -4.99
CA CYS A 16 -1.52 -14.86 -3.61
C CYS A 16 -3.05 -14.91 -3.51
N SER A 17 -3.56 -15.71 -2.58
CA SER A 17 -4.99 -15.95 -2.39
C SER A 17 -5.51 -15.49 -1.02
N SER A 18 -4.65 -14.92 -0.18
CA SER A 18 -5.02 -14.37 1.11
C SER A 18 -4.63 -12.90 1.23
N LEU A 19 -5.46 -12.14 1.96
CA LEU A 19 -5.17 -10.73 2.23
C LEU A 19 -3.88 -10.57 3.06
N VAL A 20 -3.61 -11.51 3.97
CA VAL A 20 -2.41 -11.49 4.82
C VAL A 20 -1.14 -11.61 3.97
N ASP A 21 -1.10 -12.58 3.04
CA ASP A 21 0.04 -12.73 2.13
C ASP A 21 0.24 -11.48 1.28
N PHE A 22 -0.87 -10.91 0.76
CA PHE A 22 -0.81 -9.65 0.01
C PHE A 22 -0.24 -8.50 0.86
N GLU A 23 -0.68 -8.36 2.11
CA GLU A 23 -0.21 -7.33 3.05
C GLU A 23 1.29 -7.45 3.34
N GLU A 24 1.79 -8.66 3.55
CA GLU A 24 3.21 -8.93 3.76
C GLU A 24 4.03 -8.56 2.51
N LEU A 25 3.59 -9.03 1.34
CA LEU A 25 4.26 -8.79 0.07
C LEU A 25 4.27 -7.30 -0.31
N ILE A 26 3.14 -6.62 -0.20
CA ILE A 26 3.03 -5.20 -0.57
C ILE A 26 3.82 -4.30 0.38
N THR A 27 3.89 -4.67 1.67
CA THR A 27 4.72 -3.97 2.67
C THR A 27 6.21 -4.17 2.37
N ALA A 28 6.62 -5.39 2.04
CA ALA A 28 8.00 -5.67 1.63
C ALA A 28 8.36 -4.86 0.37
N HIS A 29 7.47 -4.82 -0.63
CA HIS A 29 7.66 -4.00 -1.82
C HIS A 29 7.82 -2.52 -1.47
N GLU A 30 6.97 -1.95 -0.62
CA GLU A 30 7.06 -0.55 -0.20
C GLU A 30 8.41 -0.26 0.47
N HIS A 31 8.85 -1.14 1.36
CA HIS A 31 10.10 -0.99 2.10
C HIS A 31 11.36 -1.10 1.22
N ILE A 32 11.34 -1.95 0.18
CA ILE A 32 12.45 -2.01 -0.77
C ILE A 32 12.53 -0.70 -1.57
N ILE A 33 11.40 -0.20 -2.08
CA ILE A 33 11.40 1.06 -2.83
C ILE A 33 11.83 2.23 -1.94
N SER A 34 11.34 2.31 -0.70
CA SER A 34 11.68 3.39 0.22
C SER A 34 13.19 3.50 0.45
N LYS A 35 13.89 2.35 0.55
CA LYS A 35 15.36 2.29 0.59
C LYS A 35 16.01 2.78 -0.71
N VAL A 36 15.49 2.37 -1.87
CA VAL A 36 16.02 2.77 -3.19
C VAL A 36 15.94 4.29 -3.36
N ILE A 37 14.80 4.89 -3.03
CA ILE A 37 14.57 6.34 -3.18
C ILE A 37 15.03 7.16 -1.96
N LYS A 38 15.52 6.49 -0.91
CA LYS A 38 16.00 7.07 0.36
C LYS A 38 14.96 7.94 1.07
N GLN A 39 13.73 7.45 1.14
CA GLN A 39 12.62 8.10 1.84
C GLN A 39 12.01 7.15 2.86
N LYS A 40 11.32 7.71 3.88
CA LYS A 40 10.47 6.92 4.77
C LYS A 40 9.18 6.53 4.05
N THR A 41 8.60 5.40 4.43
CA THR A 41 7.30 4.98 3.89
C THR A 41 6.20 5.94 4.36
N VAL A 42 5.12 6.07 3.58
CA VAL A 42 3.97 6.90 3.97
C VAL A 42 3.36 6.41 5.29
N LYS A 43 3.37 5.09 5.52
CA LYS A 43 2.91 4.50 6.80
C LYS A 43 3.72 5.03 7.98
N GLU A 44 5.06 5.03 7.87
CA GLU A 44 5.96 5.52 8.92
C GLU A 44 5.79 7.02 9.20
N LEU A 45 5.42 7.80 8.19
CA LEU A 45 5.28 9.25 8.30
C LEU A 45 3.93 9.68 8.86
N LEU A 46 2.83 9.04 8.42
CA LEU A 46 1.47 9.56 8.62
C LEU A 46 0.51 8.60 9.33
N PHE A 47 0.81 7.29 9.32
CA PHE A 47 -0.15 6.24 9.69
C PHE A 47 0.48 5.10 10.52
N ASN A 48 1.38 5.46 11.44
CA ASN A 48 2.09 4.49 12.29
C ASN A 48 1.17 3.55 13.10
N ASP A 49 -0.03 4.02 13.43
CA ASP A 49 -1.04 3.28 14.18
C ASP A 49 -1.98 2.44 13.31
N TYR A 50 -1.92 2.59 11.98
CA TYR A 50 -2.79 1.84 11.07
C TYR A 50 -2.37 0.37 10.96
N LYS A 51 -3.34 -0.54 11.12
CA LYS A 51 -3.08 -1.98 11.17
C LYS A 51 -2.88 -2.62 9.79
N GLY A 52 -3.58 -2.16 8.76
CA GLY A 52 -3.42 -2.69 7.40
C GLY A 52 -2.12 -2.24 6.73
N ALA A 53 -1.82 -2.82 5.57
CA ALA A 53 -0.72 -2.38 4.72
C ALA A 53 -1.04 -1.05 4.03
N ILE A 54 0.01 -0.25 3.82
CA ILE A 54 -0.06 1.01 3.07
C ILE A 54 1.09 1.04 2.09
N LYS A 55 0.78 1.38 0.85
CA LYS A 55 1.74 1.56 -0.24
C LYS A 55 1.48 2.87 -0.97
N SER A 56 2.53 3.57 -1.35
CA SER A 56 2.46 4.75 -2.22
C SER A 56 2.00 4.37 -3.64
N LEU A 57 1.10 5.16 -4.23
CA LEU A 57 0.67 5.03 -5.63
C LEU A 57 1.10 6.26 -6.44
N GLY A 58 1.75 6.04 -7.59
CA GLY A 58 2.26 7.11 -8.44
C GLY A 58 3.74 7.43 -8.18
N ALA A 59 4.13 8.71 -8.35
CA ALA A 59 5.52 9.15 -8.35
C ALA A 59 6.10 9.47 -6.94
N TRP A 60 5.46 9.01 -5.86
CA TRP A 60 5.96 9.13 -4.47
C TRP A 60 6.14 10.58 -3.96
N GLY A 61 5.50 11.55 -4.62
CA GLY A 61 5.54 12.97 -4.27
C GLY A 61 4.18 13.55 -3.87
N GLY A 62 3.15 12.71 -3.75
CA GLY A 62 1.76 13.12 -3.55
C GLY A 62 0.79 12.20 -4.30
N ASP A 63 -0.50 12.55 -4.28
CA ASP A 63 -1.64 11.92 -4.98
C ASP A 63 -2.41 10.87 -4.17
N PHE A 64 -2.06 9.59 -4.29
CA PHE A 64 -2.84 8.49 -3.71
C PHE A 64 -1.97 7.47 -2.96
N ILE A 65 -2.60 6.80 -2.01
CA ILE A 65 -2.05 5.61 -1.36
C ILE A 65 -2.99 4.43 -1.57
N LEU A 66 -2.41 3.25 -1.74
CA LEU A 66 -3.11 1.97 -1.62
C LEU A 66 -3.14 1.59 -0.15
N VAL A 67 -4.31 1.19 0.32
CA VAL A 67 -4.51 0.73 1.70
C VAL A 67 -5.28 -0.57 1.70
N THR A 68 -4.81 -1.57 2.46
CA THR A 68 -5.63 -2.74 2.79
C THR A 68 -6.40 -2.45 4.06
N GLY A 69 -7.60 -2.99 4.19
CA GLY A 69 -8.44 -2.72 5.34
C GLY A 69 -9.86 -3.19 5.20
N ASN A 70 -10.68 -2.79 6.16
CA ASN A 70 -12.09 -3.10 6.21
C ASN A 70 -12.92 -1.80 6.29
N LYS A 71 -14.22 -1.92 6.60
CA LYS A 71 -15.11 -0.76 6.70
C LYS A 71 -14.64 0.29 7.73
N ASN A 72 -13.99 -0.12 8.81
CA ASN A 72 -13.48 0.78 9.85
C ASN A 72 -12.30 1.62 9.36
N SER A 73 -11.57 1.14 8.34
CA SER A 73 -10.47 1.88 7.73
C SER A 73 -10.95 3.18 7.10
N VAL A 74 -12.17 3.19 6.53
CA VAL A 74 -12.75 4.39 5.92
C VAL A 74 -12.90 5.51 6.94
N GLU A 75 -13.40 5.19 8.13
CA GLU A 75 -13.57 6.16 9.22
C GLU A 75 -12.22 6.67 9.74
N TYR A 76 -11.23 5.79 9.86
CA TYR A 76 -9.86 6.16 10.25
C TYR A 76 -9.25 7.20 9.29
N PHE A 77 -9.34 6.97 7.97
CA PHE A 77 -8.75 7.90 6.98
C PHE A 77 -9.54 9.21 6.89
N LYS A 78 -10.88 9.16 6.95
CA LYS A 78 -11.71 10.37 7.03
C LYS A 78 -11.39 11.21 8.27
N GLY A 79 -11.22 10.56 9.43
CA GLY A 79 -10.84 11.22 10.68
C GLY A 79 -9.46 11.93 10.62
N LYS A 80 -8.58 11.49 9.72
CA LYS A 80 -7.29 12.14 9.42
C LYS A 80 -7.35 13.16 8.27
N GLY A 81 -8.53 13.46 7.73
CA GLY A 81 -8.73 14.45 6.67
C GLY A 81 -8.66 13.89 5.24
N PHE A 82 -8.52 12.58 5.07
CA PHE A 82 -8.47 11.93 3.75
C PHE A 82 -9.88 11.51 3.31
N ASN A 83 -10.60 12.43 2.66
CA ASN A 83 -12.01 12.24 2.31
C ASN A 83 -12.24 11.51 0.97
N THR A 84 -11.25 11.56 0.07
CA THR A 84 -11.31 10.87 -1.23
C THR A 84 -10.88 9.43 -1.04
N ILE A 85 -11.84 8.52 -0.96
CA ILE A 85 -11.61 7.08 -0.78
C ILE A 85 -12.29 6.34 -1.94
N ILE A 86 -11.49 5.61 -2.71
CA ILE A 86 -11.94 4.82 -3.85
C ILE A 86 -11.80 3.35 -3.48
N THR A 87 -12.90 2.60 -3.49
CA THR A 87 -12.87 1.17 -3.22
C THR A 87 -12.32 0.41 -4.42
N TYR A 88 -11.72 -0.76 -4.17
CA TYR A 88 -11.18 -1.61 -5.23
C TYR A 88 -12.22 -1.96 -6.31
N ASP A 89 -13.47 -2.26 -5.91
CA ASP A 89 -14.57 -2.57 -6.82
C ASP A 89 -14.92 -1.45 -7.81
N ASN A 90 -14.57 -0.21 -7.49
CA ASN A 90 -14.76 0.95 -8.37
C ASN A 90 -13.57 1.18 -9.31
N MET A 91 -12.43 0.52 -9.06
CA MET A 91 -11.20 0.67 -9.85
C MET A 91 -11.00 -0.47 -10.86
N VAL A 92 -11.45 -1.67 -10.51
CA VAL A 92 -11.23 -2.86 -11.34
C VAL A 92 -12.20 -2.89 -12.52
N LEU A 93 -11.68 -3.24 -13.71
CA LEU A 93 -12.49 -3.51 -14.89
C LEU A 93 -13.21 -4.86 -14.69
N LYS A 94 -14.53 -4.86 -14.84
CA LYS A 94 -15.37 -6.06 -14.72
C LYS A 94 -15.57 -6.76 -16.06
#